data_AF-A0A6G1GQR8-F1
#
_entry.id   AF-A0A6G1GQR8-F1
#
_cell.length_a   1.000
_cell.length_b   1.000
_cell.length_c   1.000
_cell.angle_alpha   90.00
_cell.angle_beta   90.00
_cell.angle_gamma   90.00
#
_symmetry.space_group_name_H-M   'P 1'
#
loop_
_entity.id
_entity.type
_entity.pdbx_description
1 polymer ?
#
loop_
_entity_poly.entity_id
_entity_poly.type
_entity_poly.pdbx_seq_one_letter_code
_entity_poly.pdbx_strand_id
1 'polypeptide(L)'
;MELTLETMNMWKKDPVVMPLYHETKILFARTEGPSQTVVDNYESLTGESPATLIDPNPKKDFAGIFRDGYWSGVSKCTWNPTAGWGEAEEALRSVIQAAADSGEQYVVADVNKIIFTDGQACSGVDAKYGRVVRSEHTVLCTGARTAQLLADNSPDVPELQVNGRMVAAAAAMGLFEVPEDQMFKFESAHIPIHSMGDIPAETIPPGPKRLCKCTHELSFTNNIYHETSKQTISVPPEPLGQSIWSQDLPKVSNTKSKKSAKNLQDVLGSCQTTISRNSSRKTKVPIRDAVTPNQDWIICPHPASCKLYIAAGGSFHGWKFLVNVGKYVTQMLDGKLDETEARRWAWDRLDDGGACAMYLPSRDLKDIDGYTGMSQSV
;
A
#
# COMPACT_ATOMS: atom_id res chain seq x y z
N MET A 1 -15.69 -6.02 3.66
CA MET A 1 -15.81 -4.75 4.41
C MET A 1 -15.87 -4.98 5.92
N GLU A 2 -16.36 -6.13 6.40
CA GLU A 2 -16.33 -6.54 7.81
C GLU A 2 -14.95 -6.36 8.48
N LEU A 3 -13.87 -6.84 7.84
CA LEU A 3 -12.49 -6.63 8.31
C LEU A 3 -12.15 -5.15 8.52
N THR A 4 -12.67 -4.27 7.67
CA THR A 4 -12.46 -2.82 7.79
C THR A 4 -13.24 -2.26 8.98
N LEU A 5 -14.44 -2.77 9.28
CA LEU A 5 -15.21 -2.35 10.44
C LEU A 5 -14.51 -2.78 11.75
N GLU A 6 -13.95 -3.99 11.77
CA GLU A 6 -13.14 -4.48 12.89
C GLU A 6 -11.92 -3.56 13.12
N THR A 7 -11.14 -3.26 12.08
CA THR A 7 -9.97 -2.38 12.21
C THR A 7 -10.34 -0.98 12.67
N MET A 8 -11.40 -0.40 12.13
CA MET A 8 -11.87 0.93 12.50
C MET A 8 -12.17 1.05 13.98
N ASN A 9 -12.77 0.01 14.58
CA ASN A 9 -13.01 -0.03 16.02
C ASN A 9 -11.69 -0.12 16.82
N MET A 10 -10.71 -0.88 16.35
CA MET A 10 -9.41 -1.02 17.01
C MET A 10 -8.59 0.27 16.94
N TRP A 11 -8.49 0.92 15.78
CA TRP A 11 -7.80 2.20 15.62
C TRP A 11 -8.34 3.29 16.56
N LYS A 12 -9.62 3.22 16.96
CA LYS A 12 -10.25 4.20 17.85
C LYS A 12 -10.14 3.86 19.34
N LYS A 13 -9.72 2.65 19.70
CA LYS A 13 -9.80 2.14 21.08
C LYS A 13 -8.49 1.57 21.61
N ASP A 14 -7.67 1.00 20.75
CA ASP A 14 -6.41 0.37 21.16
C ASP A 14 -5.38 1.46 21.53
N PRO A 15 -4.91 1.51 22.79
CA PRO A 15 -3.98 2.55 23.23
C PRO A 15 -2.64 2.55 22.49
N VAL A 16 -2.25 1.44 21.86
CA VAL A 16 -1.00 1.34 21.07
C VAL A 16 -1.07 2.21 19.83
N VAL A 17 -2.24 2.39 19.24
CA VAL A 17 -2.40 3.06 17.93
C VAL A 17 -3.39 4.22 17.94
N MET A 18 -4.29 4.30 18.92
CA MET A 18 -5.31 5.34 19.04
C MET A 18 -4.74 6.77 18.98
N PRO A 19 -3.62 7.10 19.65
CA PRO A 19 -3.04 8.45 19.55
C PRO A 19 -2.56 8.84 18.15
N LEU A 20 -2.43 7.86 17.26
CA LEU A 20 -1.85 7.99 15.92
C LEU A 20 -2.92 7.97 14.82
N TYR A 21 -4.19 7.83 15.20
CA TYR A 21 -5.33 7.87 14.29
C TYR A 21 -6.01 9.24 14.31
N HIS A 22 -6.27 9.77 13.12
CA HIS A 22 -6.86 11.07 12.89
C HIS A 22 -8.17 10.92 12.11
N GLU A 23 -9.31 11.06 12.79
CA GLU A 23 -10.66 10.99 12.18
C GLU A 23 -10.99 12.28 11.42
N THR A 24 -10.29 12.49 10.31
CA THR A 24 -10.44 13.70 9.49
C THR A 24 -11.48 13.53 8.39
N LYS A 25 -12.29 12.48 8.39
CA LYS A 25 -13.29 12.21 7.34
C LYS A 25 -12.64 11.90 5.98
N ILE A 26 -13.39 11.26 5.10
CA ILE A 26 -12.94 10.95 3.74
C ILE A 26 -14.02 11.29 2.73
N LEU A 27 -13.60 11.79 1.57
CA LEU A 27 -14.46 12.02 0.42
C LEU A 27 -13.91 11.26 -0.78
N PHE A 28 -14.75 10.45 -1.42
CA PHE A 28 -14.46 9.87 -2.72
C PHE A 28 -15.23 10.62 -3.81
N ALA A 29 -14.53 11.36 -4.66
CA ALA A 29 -15.08 12.02 -5.84
C ALA A 29 -15.13 11.04 -7.03
N ARG A 30 -16.34 10.63 -7.42
CA ARG A 30 -16.57 9.57 -8.41
C ARG A 30 -17.95 9.67 -9.10
N THR A 31 -18.50 8.53 -9.52
CA THR A 31 -19.85 8.43 -10.09
C THR A 31 -20.84 7.84 -9.08
N GLU A 32 -22.13 7.96 -9.38
CA GLU A 32 -23.23 7.55 -8.49
C GLU A 32 -23.22 6.05 -8.15
N GLY A 33 -23.08 5.16 -9.14
CA GLY A 33 -23.15 3.70 -8.92
C GLY A 33 -22.15 3.20 -7.86
N PRO A 34 -20.83 3.35 -8.06
CA PRO A 34 -19.82 3.00 -7.06
C PRO A 34 -20.01 3.73 -5.73
N SER A 35 -20.55 4.97 -5.78
CA SER A 35 -20.87 5.74 -4.57
C SER A 35 -21.93 5.06 -3.72
N GLN A 36 -23.03 4.65 -4.36
CA GLN A 36 -24.14 3.97 -3.73
C GLN A 36 -23.73 2.61 -3.17
N THR A 37 -22.92 1.84 -3.91
CA THR A 37 -22.41 0.54 -3.44
C THR A 37 -21.72 0.61 -2.08
N VAL A 38 -21.00 1.69 -1.77
CA VAL A 38 -20.36 1.82 -0.45
C VAL A 38 -21.38 2.05 0.66
N VAL A 39 -22.43 2.83 0.40
CA VAL A 39 -23.53 3.06 1.35
C VAL A 39 -24.31 1.76 1.56
N ASP A 40 -24.69 1.09 0.47
CA ASP A 40 -25.41 -0.19 0.51
C ASP A 40 -24.63 -1.26 1.29
N ASN A 41 -23.29 -1.30 1.13
CA ASN A 41 -22.43 -2.22 1.87
C ASN A 41 -22.42 -1.92 3.38
N TYR A 42 -22.44 -0.66 3.79
CA TYR A 42 -22.57 -0.30 5.21
C TYR A 42 -23.94 -0.73 5.75
N GLU A 43 -25.02 -0.39 5.05
CA GLU A 43 -26.40 -0.71 5.45
C GLU A 43 -26.62 -2.21 5.56
N SER A 44 -26.13 -2.99 4.59
CA SER A 44 -26.24 -4.44 4.60
C SER A 44 -25.49 -5.10 5.76
N LEU A 45 -24.36 -4.54 6.20
CA LEU A 45 -23.51 -5.13 7.23
C LEU A 45 -23.85 -4.65 8.64
N THR A 46 -24.33 -3.42 8.78
CA THR A 46 -24.49 -2.77 10.09
C THR A 46 -25.90 -2.24 10.37
N GLY A 47 -26.79 -2.30 9.37
CA GLY A 47 -28.17 -1.78 9.47
C GLY A 47 -28.28 -0.27 9.25
N GLU A 48 -27.16 0.46 9.23
CA GLU A 48 -27.09 1.89 8.95
C GLU A 48 -25.81 2.22 8.18
N SER A 49 -25.72 3.42 7.59
CA SER A 49 -24.49 3.88 6.94
C SER A 49 -24.02 5.22 7.49
N PRO A 50 -22.79 5.31 8.02
CA PRO A 50 -22.18 6.60 8.30
C PRO A 50 -21.82 7.33 7.00
N ALA A 51 -21.63 6.59 5.90
CA ALA A 51 -21.31 7.17 4.60
C ALA A 51 -22.59 7.64 3.89
N THR A 52 -22.52 8.81 3.25
CA THR A 52 -23.63 9.40 2.49
C THR A 52 -23.19 9.82 1.10
N LEU A 53 -24.16 9.96 0.19
CA LEU A 53 -23.93 10.59 -1.11
C LEU A 53 -24.16 12.09 -1.01
N ILE A 54 -23.22 12.87 -1.51
CA ILE A 54 -23.35 14.31 -1.64
C ILE A 54 -23.10 14.74 -3.08
N ASP A 55 -23.71 15.86 -3.47
CA ASP A 55 -23.38 16.51 -4.74
C ASP A 55 -22.02 17.20 -4.64
N PRO A 56 -21.18 17.13 -5.69
CA PRO A 56 -19.87 17.77 -5.67
C PRO A 56 -20.00 19.29 -5.56
N ASN A 57 -19.43 19.91 -4.50
CA ASN A 57 -19.37 21.36 -4.37
C ASN A 57 -17.96 21.85 -3.99
N PRO A 58 -17.00 21.80 -4.93
CA PRO A 58 -15.60 22.08 -4.64
C PRO A 58 -15.29 23.51 -4.19
N LYS A 59 -16.23 24.45 -4.36
CA LYS A 59 -16.08 25.84 -3.89
C LYS A 59 -16.36 25.99 -2.40
N LYS A 60 -17.27 25.19 -1.85
CA LYS A 60 -17.69 25.26 -0.43
C LYS A 60 -17.08 24.13 0.39
N ASP A 61 -16.95 22.96 -0.20
CA ASP A 61 -16.40 21.80 0.47
C ASP A 61 -14.86 21.95 0.61
N PHE A 62 -14.27 21.29 1.60
CA PHE A 62 -12.82 21.22 1.81
C PHE A 62 -12.13 22.58 1.96
N ALA A 63 -12.80 23.57 2.57
CA ALA A 63 -12.31 24.94 2.71
C ALA A 63 -11.92 25.60 1.36
N GLY A 64 -12.46 25.08 0.23
CA GLY A 64 -12.11 25.52 -1.10
C GLY A 64 -10.69 25.10 -1.56
N ILE A 65 -10.02 24.21 -0.84
CA ILE A 65 -8.67 23.70 -1.16
C ILE A 65 -8.65 22.94 -2.50
N PHE A 66 -9.79 22.46 -2.99
CA PHE A 66 -9.91 21.73 -4.27
C PHE A 66 -10.82 22.44 -5.29
N ARG A 67 -11.07 23.74 -5.08
CA ARG A 67 -11.93 24.55 -5.96
C ARG A 67 -11.47 24.50 -7.42
N ASP A 68 -10.15 24.51 -7.62
CA ASP A 68 -9.53 24.52 -8.94
C ASP A 68 -9.11 23.11 -9.39
N GLY A 69 -9.60 22.09 -8.70
CA GLY A 69 -9.32 20.68 -9.00
C GLY A 69 -9.93 20.21 -10.32
N TYR A 70 -9.46 19.08 -10.82
CA TYR A 70 -10.16 18.37 -11.89
C TYR A 70 -11.44 17.72 -11.35
N TRP A 71 -12.60 18.06 -11.92
CA TRP A 71 -13.91 17.52 -11.52
C TRP A 71 -14.70 16.91 -12.70
N SER A 72 -14.10 16.86 -13.89
CA SER A 72 -14.79 16.36 -15.07
C SER A 72 -15.06 14.85 -14.94
N GLY A 73 -16.33 14.47 -15.12
CA GLY A 73 -16.82 13.11 -14.92
C GLY A 73 -17.26 12.78 -13.49
N VAL A 74 -17.01 13.66 -12.52
CA VAL A 74 -17.54 13.50 -11.16
C VAL A 74 -19.01 13.89 -11.15
N SER A 75 -19.90 12.96 -10.84
CA SER A 75 -21.34 13.21 -10.70
C SER A 75 -21.82 13.14 -9.24
N LYS A 76 -21.12 12.37 -8.40
CA LYS A 76 -21.43 12.19 -6.98
C LYS A 76 -20.15 12.03 -6.18
N CYS A 77 -20.25 12.34 -4.89
CA CYS A 77 -19.19 12.00 -3.94
C CYS A 77 -19.73 11.11 -2.82
N THR A 78 -18.93 10.15 -2.39
CA THR A 78 -19.18 9.44 -1.13
C THR A 78 -18.46 10.16 -0.02
N TRP A 79 -19.23 10.65 0.94
CA TRP A 79 -18.76 11.30 2.13
C TRP A 79 -18.84 10.34 3.30
N ASN A 80 -17.74 10.13 4.03
CA ASN A 80 -17.78 9.34 5.26
C ASN A 80 -17.11 10.13 6.41
N PRO A 81 -17.91 10.56 7.41
CA PRO A 81 -17.44 11.38 8.52
C PRO A 81 -16.69 10.58 9.59
N THR A 82 -16.78 9.26 9.59
CA THR A 82 -16.18 8.42 10.64
C THR A 82 -14.84 7.82 10.23
N ALA A 83 -14.40 8.07 8.99
CA ALA A 83 -13.12 7.63 8.44
C ALA A 83 -12.01 8.65 8.70
N GLY A 84 -10.76 8.28 8.37
CA GLY A 84 -9.60 9.10 8.69
C GLY A 84 -8.30 8.51 8.14
N TRP A 85 -7.19 9.03 8.63
CA TRP A 85 -5.83 8.55 8.32
C TRP A 85 -5.09 8.21 9.61
N GLY A 86 -4.03 7.40 9.49
CA GLY A 86 -3.14 7.08 10.60
C GLY A 86 -1.69 7.41 10.28
N GLU A 87 -0.90 7.78 11.30
CA GLU A 87 0.53 8.02 11.18
C GLU A 87 1.28 6.71 10.94
N ALA A 88 1.47 6.34 9.67
CA ALA A 88 1.88 4.98 9.32
C ALA A 88 3.22 4.54 9.93
N GLU A 89 4.24 5.40 9.85
CA GLU A 89 5.55 5.12 10.42
C GLU A 89 5.47 4.98 11.95
N GLU A 90 4.83 5.94 12.62
CA GLU A 90 4.75 5.96 14.08
C GLU A 90 3.91 4.80 14.61
N ALA A 91 2.83 4.41 13.90
CA ALA A 91 1.99 3.28 14.30
C ALA A 91 2.74 1.96 14.19
N LEU A 92 3.54 1.78 13.14
CA LEU A 92 4.41 0.61 13.02
C LEU A 92 5.46 0.58 14.15
N ARG A 93 6.09 1.71 14.45
CA ARG A 93 7.04 1.82 15.58
C ARG A 93 6.37 1.49 16.91
N SER A 94 5.16 2.00 17.15
CA SER A 94 4.40 1.76 18.37
C SER A 94 4.05 0.28 18.54
N VAL A 95 3.58 -0.38 17.48
CA VAL A 95 3.29 -1.83 17.50
C VAL A 95 4.55 -2.66 17.73
N ILE A 96 5.67 -2.32 17.08
CA ILE A 96 6.97 -2.99 17.31
C ILE A 96 7.41 -2.82 18.78
N GLN A 97 7.28 -1.61 19.33
CA GLN A 97 7.65 -1.35 20.72
C GLN A 97 6.76 -2.12 21.69
N ALA A 98 5.45 -2.17 21.46
CA ALA A 98 4.52 -2.94 22.29
C ALA A 98 4.85 -4.45 22.28
N ALA A 99 5.27 -4.99 21.13
CA ALA A 99 5.73 -6.38 21.04
C ALA A 99 7.04 -6.58 21.83
N ALA A 100 8.01 -5.67 21.68
CA ALA A 100 9.28 -5.74 22.41
C ALA A 100 9.07 -5.63 23.93
N ASP A 101 8.19 -4.75 24.38
CA ASP A 101 7.83 -4.58 25.80
C ASP A 101 7.14 -5.82 26.37
N SER A 102 6.50 -6.62 25.51
CA SER A 102 5.91 -7.92 25.85
C SER A 102 6.94 -9.07 25.90
N GLY A 103 8.21 -8.79 25.61
CA GLY A 103 9.32 -9.75 25.68
C GLY A 103 9.74 -10.36 24.33
N GLU A 104 9.15 -9.91 23.22
CA GLU A 104 9.50 -10.40 21.88
C GLU A 104 10.90 -9.94 21.45
N GLN A 105 11.62 -10.80 20.74
CA GLN A 105 12.95 -10.46 20.22
C GLN A 105 12.86 -9.76 18.87
N TYR A 106 13.15 -8.46 18.85
CA TYR A 106 13.28 -7.70 17.61
C TYR A 106 14.72 -7.74 17.08
N VAL A 107 14.89 -8.26 15.86
CA VAL A 107 16.18 -8.42 15.21
C VAL A 107 16.18 -7.72 13.87
N VAL A 108 17.07 -6.74 13.71
CA VAL A 108 17.34 -6.10 12.42
C VAL A 108 18.46 -6.85 11.72
N ALA A 109 18.16 -7.51 10.60
CA ALA A 109 19.14 -8.23 9.80
C ALA A 109 18.68 -8.38 8.34
N ASP A 110 19.65 -8.50 7.43
CA ASP A 110 19.38 -8.88 6.04
C ASP A 110 19.27 -10.40 5.96
N VAL A 111 18.09 -10.93 5.67
CA VAL A 111 17.93 -12.38 5.43
C VAL A 111 18.65 -12.74 4.13
N ASN A 112 19.59 -13.69 4.22
CA ASN A 112 20.30 -14.24 3.07
C ASN A 112 19.58 -15.49 2.56
N LYS A 113 19.24 -16.43 3.46
CA LYS A 113 18.60 -17.67 3.09
C LYS A 113 17.47 -18.18 3.97
N ILE A 114 16.54 -18.91 3.38
CA ILE A 114 15.58 -19.77 4.09
C ILE A 114 16.21 -21.16 4.24
N ILE A 115 16.17 -21.71 5.45
CA ILE A 115 16.81 -23.00 5.76
C ILE A 115 15.77 -24.11 5.68
N PHE A 116 15.92 -25.00 4.71
CA PHE A 116 15.12 -26.20 4.57
C PHE A 116 15.88 -27.43 5.08
N THR A 117 15.13 -28.37 5.65
CA THR A 117 15.61 -29.73 5.93
C THR A 117 15.62 -30.56 4.64
N ASP A 118 16.25 -31.75 4.66
CA ASP A 118 16.26 -32.67 3.51
C ASP A 118 14.85 -33.09 3.04
N GLY A 119 13.85 -33.03 3.94
CA GLY A 119 12.44 -33.25 3.63
C GLY A 119 11.67 -31.99 3.23
N GLN A 120 12.36 -30.92 2.82
CA GLN A 120 11.79 -29.61 2.44
C GLN A 120 10.99 -28.88 3.53
N ALA A 121 10.99 -29.34 4.78
CA ALA A 121 10.40 -28.58 5.87
C ALA A 121 11.30 -27.38 6.22
N CYS A 122 10.71 -26.20 6.37
CA CYS A 122 11.42 -25.01 6.82
C CYS A 122 11.84 -25.16 8.30
N SER A 123 13.06 -24.71 8.60
CA SER A 123 13.68 -24.79 9.93
C SER A 123 14.24 -23.46 10.43
N GLY A 124 13.95 -22.37 9.72
CA GLY A 124 14.35 -21.02 10.07
C GLY A 124 15.03 -20.28 8.91
N VAL A 125 15.83 -19.27 9.27
CA VAL A 125 16.50 -18.38 8.31
C VAL A 125 17.98 -18.19 8.67
N ASP A 126 18.81 -17.99 7.64
CA ASP A 126 20.18 -17.55 7.74
C ASP A 126 20.25 -16.09 7.28
N ALA A 127 20.66 -15.20 8.18
CA ALA A 127 20.89 -13.80 7.86
C ALA A 127 22.35 -13.58 7.45
N LYS A 128 22.62 -12.48 6.74
CA LYS A 128 23.98 -12.07 6.39
C LYS A 128 24.87 -12.04 7.63
N TYR A 129 26.16 -12.25 7.41
CA TYR A 129 27.18 -12.35 8.46
C TYR A 129 27.03 -13.58 9.38
N GLY A 130 26.37 -14.64 8.90
CA GLY A 130 26.36 -15.96 9.54
C GLY A 130 25.42 -16.07 10.74
N ARG A 131 24.44 -15.18 10.87
CA ARG A 131 23.47 -15.22 11.96
C ARG A 131 22.31 -16.13 11.58
N VAL A 132 22.30 -17.33 12.15
CA VAL A 132 21.23 -18.31 11.98
C VAL A 132 20.15 -18.14 13.05
N VAL A 133 18.89 -18.06 12.64
CA VAL A 133 17.71 -18.07 13.51
C VAL A 133 16.91 -19.33 13.19
N ARG A 134 16.84 -20.27 14.14
CA ARG A 134 16.06 -21.51 14.00
C ARG A 134 14.67 -21.32 14.58
N SER A 135 13.68 -21.95 13.96
CA SER A 135 12.28 -21.87 14.37
C SER A 135 11.52 -23.15 14.03
N GLU A 136 10.43 -23.40 14.77
CA GLU A 136 9.48 -24.46 14.43
C GLU A 136 8.48 -24.02 13.36
N HIS A 137 8.17 -22.74 13.29
CA HIS A 137 7.31 -22.12 12.27
C HIS A 137 7.98 -20.85 11.76
N THR A 138 7.98 -20.65 10.44
CA THR A 138 8.51 -19.44 9.80
C THR A 138 7.42 -18.79 8.95
N VAL A 139 7.08 -17.54 9.26
CA VAL A 139 6.11 -16.76 8.49
C VAL A 139 6.83 -15.70 7.67
N LEU A 140 6.65 -15.74 6.34
CA LEU A 140 7.17 -14.71 5.45
C LEU A 140 6.18 -13.54 5.35
N CYS A 141 6.48 -12.48 6.10
CA CYS A 141 5.77 -11.19 6.04
C CYS A 141 6.54 -10.16 5.18
N THR A 142 7.09 -10.61 4.04
CA THR A 142 8.12 -9.88 3.27
C THR A 142 7.58 -8.99 2.16
N GLY A 143 6.27 -8.80 2.07
CA GLY A 143 5.61 -7.88 1.13
C GLY A 143 6.12 -8.03 -0.31
N ALA A 144 6.49 -6.91 -0.93
CA ALA A 144 7.00 -6.86 -2.30
C ALA A 144 8.28 -7.69 -2.57
N ARG A 145 8.97 -8.18 -1.53
CA ARG A 145 10.18 -9.02 -1.68
C ARG A 145 9.89 -10.52 -1.62
N THR A 146 8.67 -10.95 -1.35
CA THR A 146 8.34 -12.37 -1.20
C THR A 146 8.74 -13.21 -2.42
N ALA A 147 8.42 -12.75 -3.64
CA ALA A 147 8.78 -13.47 -4.86
C ALA A 147 10.29 -13.56 -5.06
N GLN A 148 11.02 -12.45 -4.84
CA GLN A 148 12.47 -12.42 -4.93
C GLN A 148 13.12 -13.37 -3.90
N LEU A 149 12.66 -13.31 -2.64
CA LEU A 149 13.22 -14.15 -1.58
C LEU A 149 13.07 -15.64 -1.89
N LEU A 150 11.91 -16.07 -2.40
CA LEU A 150 11.66 -17.46 -2.80
C LEU A 150 12.48 -17.87 -4.04
N ALA A 151 12.64 -16.97 -5.01
CA ALA A 151 13.44 -17.21 -6.21
C ALA A 151 14.95 -17.32 -5.89
N ASP A 152 15.47 -16.45 -5.03
CA ASP A 152 16.87 -16.45 -4.58
C ASP A 152 17.21 -17.73 -3.79
N ASN A 153 16.25 -18.28 -3.05
CA ASN A 153 16.45 -19.36 -2.08
C ASN A 153 16.08 -20.75 -2.55
N SER A 154 15.14 -20.85 -3.49
CA SER A 154 14.63 -22.13 -3.97
C SER A 154 14.47 -22.12 -5.50
N PRO A 155 15.49 -21.67 -6.24
CA PRO A 155 15.40 -21.43 -7.69
C PRO A 155 14.99 -22.68 -8.48
N ASP A 156 15.38 -23.86 -8.00
CA ASP A 156 15.14 -25.14 -8.64
C ASP A 156 13.88 -25.88 -8.12
N VAL A 157 13.06 -25.22 -7.28
CA VAL A 157 11.82 -25.80 -6.73
C VAL A 157 10.61 -24.98 -7.23
N PRO A 158 10.05 -25.33 -8.41
CA PRO A 158 8.95 -24.59 -9.02
C PRO A 158 7.73 -24.44 -8.11
N GLU A 159 7.48 -25.43 -7.26
CA GLU A 159 6.33 -25.47 -6.35
C GLU A 159 6.46 -24.45 -5.21
N LEU A 160 7.68 -24.01 -4.87
CA LEU A 160 7.96 -22.94 -3.90
C LEU A 160 7.82 -21.53 -4.50
N GLN A 161 7.71 -21.43 -5.83
CA GLN A 161 7.67 -20.13 -6.50
C GLN A 161 6.26 -19.52 -6.48
N VAL A 162 6.20 -18.19 -6.41
CA VAL A 162 4.94 -17.45 -6.39
C VAL A 162 4.09 -17.72 -7.63
N ASN A 163 4.72 -17.89 -8.80
CA ASN A 163 4.07 -18.30 -10.06
C ASN A 163 2.78 -17.51 -10.36
N GLY A 164 2.85 -16.17 -10.29
CA GLY A 164 1.73 -15.27 -10.62
C GLY A 164 0.71 -15.02 -9.49
N ARG A 165 0.79 -15.73 -8.35
CA ARG A 165 -0.14 -15.53 -7.21
C ARG A 165 -0.07 -14.14 -6.58
N MET A 166 1.09 -13.49 -6.70
CA MET A 166 1.31 -12.09 -6.37
C MET A 166 2.45 -11.51 -7.23
N VAL A 167 2.47 -10.19 -7.40
CA VAL A 167 3.51 -9.46 -8.13
C VAL A 167 3.99 -8.28 -7.30
N ALA A 168 5.31 -8.05 -7.23
CA ALA A 168 5.82 -6.82 -6.66
C ALA A 168 5.42 -5.64 -7.54
N ALA A 169 4.77 -4.63 -6.97
CA ALA A 169 4.42 -3.43 -7.67
C ALA A 169 4.81 -2.20 -6.86
N ALA A 170 4.93 -1.06 -7.54
CA ALA A 170 5.14 0.22 -6.91
C ALA A 170 4.15 1.26 -7.42
N ALA A 171 3.83 2.23 -6.57
CA ALA A 171 3.05 3.42 -6.91
C ALA A 171 3.83 4.68 -6.50
N ALA A 172 3.68 5.76 -7.26
CA ALA A 172 4.41 7.00 -6.99
C ALA A 172 3.71 7.83 -5.91
N MET A 173 4.47 8.28 -4.91
CA MET A 173 4.04 9.24 -3.90
C MET A 173 4.87 10.50 -3.96
N GLY A 174 4.25 11.65 -3.72
CA GLY A 174 4.91 12.94 -3.47
C GLY A 174 4.57 13.48 -2.08
N LEU A 175 5.56 14.11 -1.44
CA LEU A 175 5.41 14.84 -0.19
C LEU A 175 5.69 16.33 -0.39
N PHE A 176 4.81 17.17 0.16
CA PHE A 176 4.93 18.62 0.11
C PHE A 176 4.86 19.20 1.51
N GLU A 177 5.80 20.07 1.84
CA GLU A 177 5.72 20.83 3.08
C GLU A 177 4.73 22.00 2.92
N VAL A 178 3.81 22.10 3.87
CA VAL A 178 2.88 23.21 4.01
C VAL A 178 3.54 24.27 4.89
N PRO A 179 3.70 25.52 4.42
CA PRO A 179 4.18 26.63 5.24
C PRO A 179 3.35 26.79 6.51
N GLU A 180 4.01 27.13 7.61
CA GLU A 180 3.36 27.27 8.92
C GLU A 180 2.20 28.27 8.89
N ASP A 181 2.39 29.40 8.21
CA ASP A 181 1.38 30.44 8.01
C ASP A 181 0.19 30.00 7.14
N GLN A 182 0.21 28.80 6.57
CA GLN A 182 -0.87 28.22 5.77
C GLN A 182 -1.52 26.99 6.41
N MET A 183 -1.01 26.50 7.52
CA MET A 183 -1.55 25.32 8.21
C MET A 183 -3.02 25.49 8.61
N PHE A 184 -3.43 26.72 8.94
CA PHE A 184 -4.82 27.05 9.30
C PHE A 184 -5.85 26.64 8.23
N LYS A 185 -5.44 26.58 6.95
CA LYS A 185 -6.33 26.17 5.85
C LYS A 185 -6.72 24.69 5.96
N PHE A 186 -5.86 23.89 6.59
CA PHE A 186 -6.01 22.44 6.67
C PHE A 186 -6.64 21.95 7.97
N GLU A 187 -6.97 22.84 8.91
CA GLU A 187 -7.59 22.48 10.20
C GLU A 187 -8.91 21.71 10.04
N SER A 188 -9.65 21.99 8.94
CA SER A 188 -10.89 21.31 8.60
C SER A 188 -10.77 20.43 7.35
N ALA A 189 -9.55 20.18 6.85
CA ALA A 189 -9.34 19.40 5.65
C ALA A 189 -9.65 17.92 5.89
N HIS A 190 -10.36 17.33 4.93
CA HIS A 190 -10.64 15.90 4.89
C HIS A 190 -9.69 15.21 3.92
N ILE A 191 -9.70 13.88 3.88
CA ILE A 191 -8.95 13.11 2.88
C ILE A 191 -9.77 13.09 1.58
N PRO A 192 -9.35 13.75 0.49
CA PRO A 192 -9.96 13.55 -0.82
C PRO A 192 -9.33 12.35 -1.53
N ILE A 193 -10.19 11.58 -2.16
CA ILE A 193 -9.83 10.55 -3.12
C ILE A 193 -10.55 10.87 -4.41
N HIS A 194 -9.79 11.07 -5.47
CA HIS A 194 -10.30 11.37 -6.79
C HIS A 194 -10.02 10.19 -7.72
N SER A 195 -11.04 9.37 -7.96
CA SER A 195 -10.92 8.13 -8.74
C SER A 195 -11.24 8.30 -10.23
N MET A 196 -11.50 9.53 -10.69
CA MET A 196 -11.87 9.82 -12.08
C MET A 196 -10.68 10.32 -12.92
N GLY A 197 -10.79 10.15 -14.24
CA GLY A 197 -9.78 10.59 -15.22
C GLY A 197 -8.66 9.57 -15.45
N ASP A 198 -7.68 9.95 -16.27
CA ASP A 198 -6.54 9.09 -16.63
C ASP A 198 -5.57 8.85 -15.46
N ILE A 199 -5.66 9.70 -14.42
CA ILE A 199 -4.72 9.75 -13.31
C ILE A 199 -5.50 9.92 -12.00
N PRO A 200 -5.82 8.80 -11.33
CA PRO A 200 -6.46 8.80 -10.03
C PRO A 200 -5.46 9.18 -8.94
N ALA A 201 -5.96 9.83 -7.90
CA ALA A 201 -5.13 10.35 -6.84
C ALA A 201 -5.84 10.41 -5.49
N GLU A 202 -5.08 10.21 -4.43
CA GLU A 202 -5.50 10.45 -3.05
C GLU A 202 -4.56 11.48 -2.41
N THR A 203 -5.10 12.25 -1.46
CA THR A 203 -4.30 13.19 -0.67
C THR A 203 -4.57 12.99 0.82
N ILE A 204 -3.50 12.91 1.61
CA ILE A 204 -3.60 12.99 3.07
C ILE A 204 -3.21 14.42 3.49
N PRO A 205 -4.09 15.15 4.18
CA PRO A 205 -3.80 16.48 4.72
C PRO A 205 -2.54 16.51 5.59
N PRO A 206 -1.91 17.69 5.76
CA PRO A 206 -0.74 17.81 6.61
C PRO A 206 -1.07 17.54 8.07
N GLY A 207 -0.34 16.59 8.67
CA GLY A 207 -0.31 16.40 10.12
C GLY A 207 0.63 17.39 10.84
N PRO A 208 1.01 17.11 12.09
CA PRO A 208 1.91 17.98 12.88
C PRO A 208 3.28 18.24 12.22
N LYS A 209 3.76 17.31 11.39
CA LYS A 209 4.99 17.44 10.61
C LYS A 209 4.87 18.40 9.42
N ARG A 210 3.69 19.01 9.19
CA ARG A 210 3.36 19.91 8.07
C ARG A 210 3.55 19.29 6.68
N LEU A 211 3.51 17.96 6.56
CA LEU A 211 3.70 17.26 5.29
C LEU A 211 2.36 16.80 4.72
N CYS A 212 1.97 17.38 3.59
CA CYS A 212 0.85 16.90 2.77
C CYS A 212 1.34 15.79 1.84
N LYS A 213 0.65 14.65 1.85
CA LYS A 213 0.96 13.47 1.03
C LYS A 213 0.01 13.40 -0.14
N CYS A 214 0.53 13.23 -1.34
CA CYS A 214 -0.28 12.94 -2.53
C CYS A 214 0.25 11.68 -3.19
N THR A 215 -0.63 10.72 -3.47
CA THR A 215 -0.25 9.53 -4.24
C THR A 215 -0.92 9.53 -5.61
N HIS A 216 -0.25 8.86 -6.53
CA HIS A 216 -0.65 8.72 -7.92
C HIS A 216 -0.81 7.23 -8.19
N GLU A 217 -2.05 6.77 -8.35
CA GLU A 217 -2.42 5.36 -8.17
C GLU A 217 -2.09 4.44 -9.36
N LEU A 218 -1.46 4.95 -10.42
CA LEU A 218 -1.00 4.08 -11.52
C LEU A 218 0.22 3.27 -11.10
N SER A 219 -0.02 2.07 -10.57
CA SER A 219 1.03 1.14 -10.17
C SER A 219 1.82 0.61 -11.38
N PHE A 220 3.04 0.15 -11.11
CA PHE A 220 3.96 -0.40 -12.10
C PHE A 220 4.83 -1.52 -11.51
N THR A 221 5.24 -2.45 -12.36
CA THR A 221 6.22 -3.50 -12.03
C THR A 221 7.65 -3.03 -12.26
N ASN A 222 8.63 -3.81 -11.83
CA ASN A 222 10.01 -3.74 -12.29
C ASN A 222 10.46 -5.16 -12.62
N ASN A 223 10.01 -5.63 -13.79
CA ASN A 223 10.26 -6.99 -14.24
C ASN A 223 11.72 -7.16 -14.66
N ILE A 224 12.38 -8.13 -14.03
CA ILE A 224 13.73 -8.56 -14.38
C ILE A 224 13.70 -10.05 -14.72
N TYR A 225 14.63 -10.48 -15.56
CA TYR A 225 14.93 -11.91 -15.70
C TYR A 225 15.83 -12.31 -14.53
N HIS A 226 15.33 -13.21 -13.68
CA HIS A 226 16.06 -13.73 -12.55
C HIS A 226 16.85 -14.96 -12.99
N GLU A 227 18.16 -14.78 -13.19
CA GLU A 227 19.06 -15.78 -13.81
C GLU A 227 19.04 -17.15 -13.12
N THR A 228 18.99 -17.17 -11.79
CA THR A 228 19.10 -18.44 -11.05
C THR A 228 17.82 -19.26 -11.14
N SER A 229 16.64 -18.65 -10.95
CA SER A 229 15.36 -19.37 -11.09
C SER A 229 14.88 -19.47 -12.54
N LYS A 230 15.52 -18.77 -13.48
CA LYS A 230 15.17 -18.70 -14.91
C LYS A 230 13.77 -18.18 -15.18
N GLN A 231 13.27 -17.32 -14.30
CA GLN A 231 11.92 -16.74 -14.36
C GLN A 231 11.99 -15.24 -14.51
N THR A 232 10.96 -14.66 -15.15
CA THR A 232 10.75 -13.21 -15.09
C THR A 232 9.92 -12.90 -13.85
N ILE A 233 10.48 -12.11 -12.94
CA ILE A 233 9.79 -11.66 -11.72
C ILE A 233 9.93 -10.15 -11.57
N SER A 234 8.90 -9.52 -11.01
CA SER A 234 8.98 -8.12 -10.60
C SER A 234 9.68 -8.04 -9.24
N VAL A 235 10.68 -7.17 -9.11
CA VAL A 235 11.41 -6.96 -7.86
C VAL A 235 11.55 -5.48 -7.53
N PRO A 236 11.62 -5.09 -6.25
CA PRO A 236 12.01 -3.74 -5.88
C PRO A 236 13.37 -3.35 -6.51
N PRO A 237 13.53 -2.15 -7.12
CA PRO A 237 14.81 -1.72 -7.66
C PRO A 237 15.86 -1.51 -6.56
N GLU A 238 17.12 -1.83 -6.86
CA GLU A 238 18.29 -1.68 -5.97
C GLU A 238 19.32 -0.69 -6.56
N PRO A 239 20.07 0.07 -5.73
CA PRO A 239 19.98 0.13 -4.27
C PRO A 239 18.79 0.95 -3.77
N LEU A 240 18.40 0.78 -2.50
CA LEU A 240 17.35 1.57 -1.81
C LEU A 240 17.46 3.10 -1.99
N GLY A 241 18.66 3.66 -2.24
CA GLY A 241 18.83 5.07 -2.60
C GLY A 241 18.14 5.49 -3.90
N GLN A 242 17.94 4.56 -4.84
CA GLN A 242 17.13 4.73 -6.05
C GLN A 242 15.62 4.60 -5.78
N SER A 243 15.24 4.19 -4.56
CA SER A 243 13.86 4.23 -4.06
C SER A 243 13.45 5.62 -3.54
N ILE A 244 14.35 6.59 -3.59
CA ILE A 244 14.07 8.00 -3.34
C ILE A 244 14.41 8.72 -4.64
N TRP A 245 13.39 9.13 -5.38
CA TRP A 245 13.58 9.88 -6.61
C TRP A 245 13.91 11.32 -6.19
N SER A 246 15.18 11.57 -5.87
CA SER A 246 15.74 12.88 -5.51
C SER A 246 16.00 13.76 -6.73
N GLN A 247 15.98 13.16 -7.92
CA GLN A 247 16.06 13.88 -9.18
C GLN A 247 14.71 14.52 -9.46
N ASP A 248 14.71 15.84 -9.71
CA ASP A 248 13.65 16.44 -10.52
C ASP A 248 13.45 15.52 -11.74
N LEU A 249 12.19 15.18 -12.06
CA LEU A 249 11.89 14.46 -13.30
C LEU A 249 12.74 15.09 -14.42
N PRO A 250 13.41 14.30 -15.28
CA PRO A 250 14.17 14.85 -16.39
C PRO A 250 13.34 15.93 -17.06
N LYS A 251 13.94 17.11 -17.28
CA LYS A 251 13.28 18.28 -17.88
C LYS A 251 12.31 17.80 -18.95
N VAL A 252 11.02 17.87 -18.64
CA VAL A 252 9.98 17.10 -19.32
C VAL A 252 9.85 17.58 -20.76
N SER A 253 10.52 16.91 -21.69
CA SER A 253 10.50 17.27 -23.12
C SER A 253 9.27 16.70 -23.83
N ASN A 254 8.57 15.72 -23.25
CA ASN A 254 7.54 14.97 -23.96
C ASN A 254 6.12 15.31 -23.46
N THR A 255 5.19 15.40 -24.41
CA THR A 255 3.81 15.91 -24.25
C THR A 255 2.96 15.09 -23.26
N LYS A 256 3.29 13.82 -23.04
CA LYS A 256 2.57 12.90 -22.12
C LYS A 256 2.95 13.12 -20.65
N SER A 257 4.20 13.38 -20.35
CA SER A 257 4.67 13.66 -18.99
C SER A 257 4.37 15.11 -18.56
N LYS A 258 4.17 16.04 -19.51
CA LYS A 258 3.51 17.33 -19.25
C LYS A 258 2.07 17.15 -18.78
N LYS A 259 1.33 16.17 -19.32
CA LYS A 259 0.00 15.78 -18.82
C LYS A 259 0.06 15.22 -17.41
N SER A 260 1.03 14.37 -17.06
CA SER A 260 1.15 13.82 -15.69
C SER A 260 1.54 14.87 -14.64
N ALA A 261 2.46 15.78 -14.96
CA ALA A 261 2.79 16.92 -14.08
C ALA A 261 1.64 17.93 -13.97
N LYS A 262 0.91 18.16 -15.08
CA LYS A 262 -0.31 18.94 -15.12
C LYS A 262 -1.42 18.28 -14.30
N ASN A 263 -1.56 16.95 -14.32
CA ASN A 263 -2.56 16.23 -13.53
C ASN A 263 -2.21 16.19 -12.04
N LEU A 264 -0.94 16.11 -11.65
CA LEU A 264 -0.55 16.33 -10.25
C LEU A 264 -0.82 17.79 -9.84
N GLN A 265 -0.61 18.76 -10.75
CA GLN A 265 -1.00 20.16 -10.57
C GLN A 265 -2.51 20.39 -10.61
N ASP A 266 -3.29 19.57 -11.32
CA ASP A 266 -4.75 19.68 -11.51
C ASP A 266 -5.48 18.93 -10.37
N VAL A 267 -4.90 17.85 -9.82
CA VAL A 267 -5.29 17.25 -8.54
C VAL A 267 -4.92 18.20 -7.39
N LEU A 268 -3.74 18.82 -7.46
CA LEU A 268 -3.29 19.89 -6.56
C LEU A 268 -3.76 21.28 -7.00
N GLY A 269 -4.82 21.41 -7.80
CA GLY A 269 -5.27 22.64 -8.50
C GLY A 269 -5.23 23.93 -7.67
N SER A 270 -5.32 23.80 -6.35
CA SER A 270 -5.24 24.92 -5.40
C SER A 270 -4.22 24.76 -4.26
N CYS A 271 -3.63 23.57 -4.07
CA CYS A 271 -2.45 23.46 -3.20
C CYS A 271 -1.27 24.18 -3.85
N GLN A 272 -0.98 23.97 -5.14
CA GLN A 272 0.22 24.57 -5.72
C GLN A 272 0.06 26.07 -6.06
N THR A 273 -1.12 26.56 -6.44
CA THR A 273 -1.32 28.00 -6.72
C THR A 273 -1.33 28.88 -5.47
N THR A 274 -1.65 28.34 -4.30
CA THR A 274 -1.61 29.08 -3.02
C THR A 274 -0.38 28.76 -2.14
N ILE A 275 0.20 27.55 -2.26
CA ILE A 275 1.31 27.07 -1.41
C ILE A 275 2.67 27.17 -2.12
N SER A 276 2.74 27.17 -3.46
CA SER A 276 3.99 26.88 -4.18
C SER A 276 4.89 28.04 -4.57
N ARG A 277 4.67 29.27 -4.11
CA ARG A 277 5.76 30.25 -4.24
C ARG A 277 6.93 29.95 -3.29
N ASN A 278 6.69 29.25 -2.18
CA ASN A 278 7.70 29.06 -1.12
C ASN A 278 7.88 27.60 -0.60
N SER A 279 7.13 26.59 -1.05
CA SER A 279 7.32 25.21 -0.55
C SER A 279 8.41 24.45 -1.31
N SER A 280 9.44 24.01 -0.60
CA SER A 280 10.45 23.09 -1.13
C SER A 280 9.81 21.71 -1.35
N ARG A 281 9.78 21.23 -2.60
CA ARG A 281 9.36 19.86 -2.94
C ARG A 281 10.37 18.89 -2.35
N LYS A 282 10.01 18.10 -1.33
CA LYS A 282 11.01 17.34 -0.56
C LYS A 282 11.34 15.99 -1.15
N THR A 283 10.37 15.19 -1.64
CA THR A 283 10.68 13.80 -2.00
C THR A 283 9.60 13.15 -2.86
N LYS A 284 10.01 12.36 -3.86
CA LYS A 284 9.17 11.34 -4.52
C LYS A 284 9.67 9.95 -4.11
N VAL A 285 8.77 9.10 -3.62
CA VAL A 285 9.11 7.74 -3.14
C VAL A 285 8.17 6.73 -3.81
N PRO A 286 8.67 5.72 -4.56
CA PRO A 286 7.90 4.53 -4.88
C PRO A 286 7.48 3.80 -3.60
N ILE A 287 6.19 3.83 -3.28
CA ILE A 287 5.57 2.93 -2.30
C ILE A 287 5.47 1.56 -2.95
N ARG A 288 5.89 0.50 -2.25
CA ARG A 288 5.92 -0.86 -2.79
C ARG A 288 4.96 -1.76 -2.05
N ASP A 289 4.36 -2.69 -2.79
CA ASP A 289 3.54 -3.76 -2.22
C ASP A 289 3.63 -5.02 -3.07
N ALA A 290 3.17 -6.14 -2.52
CA ALA A 290 2.82 -7.34 -3.28
C ALA A 290 1.33 -7.28 -3.64
N VAL A 291 1.04 -7.25 -4.93
CA VAL A 291 -0.32 -7.19 -5.46
C VAL A 291 -0.75 -8.57 -5.90
N THR A 292 -1.90 -9.01 -5.43
CA THR A 292 -2.55 -10.25 -5.84
C THR A 292 -3.59 -9.98 -6.94
N PRO A 293 -3.87 -10.92 -7.86
CA PRO A 293 -4.85 -10.71 -8.93
C PRO A 293 -6.25 -10.37 -8.40
N ASN A 294 -6.70 -11.10 -7.38
CA ASN A 294 -7.96 -10.83 -6.67
C ASN A 294 -7.88 -9.75 -5.58
N GLN A 295 -6.69 -9.19 -5.35
CA GLN A 295 -6.44 -8.17 -4.34
C GLN A 295 -6.70 -8.59 -2.89
N ASP A 296 -6.98 -9.87 -2.62
CA ASP A 296 -7.02 -10.38 -1.25
C ASP A 296 -5.62 -10.70 -0.73
N TRP A 297 -5.49 -10.88 0.58
CA TRP A 297 -4.26 -11.38 1.20
C TRP A 297 -3.95 -12.81 0.80
N ILE A 298 -2.70 -13.19 1.05
CA ILE A 298 -2.25 -14.57 1.12
C ILE A 298 -1.80 -14.80 2.56
N ILE A 299 -2.62 -15.52 3.32
CA ILE A 299 -2.39 -15.89 4.72
C ILE A 299 -2.61 -17.41 4.79
N CYS A 300 -1.55 -18.16 4.52
CA CYS A 300 -1.64 -19.61 4.45
C CYS A 300 -0.31 -20.32 4.76
N PRO A 301 -0.35 -21.62 5.13
CA PRO A 301 0.81 -22.49 5.00
C PRO A 301 1.26 -22.58 3.53
N HIS A 302 2.55 -22.71 3.30
CA HIS A 302 3.08 -22.93 1.97
C HIS A 302 2.92 -24.42 1.58
N PRO A 303 2.27 -24.76 0.45
CA PRO A 303 1.92 -26.16 0.15
C PRO A 303 3.15 -27.05 -0.11
N ALA A 304 4.22 -26.49 -0.68
CA ALA A 304 5.45 -27.23 -0.97
C ALA A 304 6.49 -27.27 0.18
N SER A 305 6.20 -26.67 1.34
CA SER A 305 7.13 -26.70 2.48
C SER A 305 6.38 -26.67 3.80
N CYS A 306 6.48 -27.78 4.54
CA CYS A 306 5.98 -27.84 5.90
C CYS A 306 6.69 -26.77 6.76
N LYS A 307 5.96 -26.17 7.71
CA LYS A 307 6.45 -25.13 8.64
C LYS A 307 6.84 -23.79 8.00
N LEU A 308 6.68 -23.64 6.69
CA LEU A 308 6.74 -22.34 6.01
C LEU A 308 5.33 -21.80 5.82
N TYR A 309 5.12 -20.54 6.13
CA TYR A 309 3.85 -19.85 6.00
C TYR A 309 4.07 -18.50 5.31
N ILE A 310 3.02 -17.99 4.68
CA ILE A 310 3.02 -16.72 3.96
C ILE A 310 1.97 -15.81 4.59
N ALA A 311 2.33 -14.56 4.83
CA ALA A 311 1.42 -13.48 5.18
C ALA A 311 1.77 -12.25 4.32
N ALA A 312 1.20 -12.18 3.13
CA ALA A 312 1.54 -11.20 2.10
C ALA A 312 0.29 -10.79 1.28
N GLY A 313 0.51 -10.10 0.15
CA GLY A 313 -0.58 -9.68 -0.73
C GLY A 313 -1.33 -8.44 -0.23
N GLY A 314 -0.62 -7.42 0.27
CA GLY A 314 -1.23 -6.19 0.79
C GLY A 314 -2.00 -5.40 -0.27
N SER A 315 -1.67 -5.58 -1.55
CA SER A 315 -2.43 -5.07 -2.71
C SER A 315 -2.78 -3.58 -2.62
N PHE A 316 -1.87 -2.78 -2.05
CA PHE A 316 -1.97 -1.34 -1.77
C PHE A 316 -3.05 -0.92 -0.76
N HIS A 317 -3.68 -1.85 -0.05
CA HIS A 317 -4.70 -1.54 0.95
C HIS A 317 -4.55 -2.29 2.27
N GLY A 318 -3.49 -3.09 2.43
CA GLY A 318 -3.18 -3.86 3.64
C GLY A 318 -2.87 -3.02 4.89
N TRP A 319 -2.38 -1.78 4.72
CA TRP A 319 -1.90 -0.97 5.86
C TRP A 319 -2.95 -0.74 6.96
N LYS A 320 -4.21 -0.48 6.58
CA LYS A 320 -5.29 -0.21 7.56
C LYS A 320 -5.54 -1.39 8.51
N PHE A 321 -5.08 -2.58 8.13
CA PHE A 321 -5.21 -3.83 8.87
C PHE A 321 -4.03 -4.12 9.80
N LEU A 322 -3.07 -3.20 9.97
CA LEU A 322 -1.98 -3.32 10.95
C LEU A 322 -2.47 -3.85 12.31
N VAL A 323 -3.63 -3.36 12.74
CA VAL A 323 -4.20 -3.61 14.08
C VAL A 323 -4.88 -4.96 14.22
N ASN A 324 -5.33 -5.62 13.14
CA ASN A 324 -6.05 -6.89 13.23
C ASN A 324 -5.43 -8.03 12.42
N VAL A 325 -4.56 -7.77 11.44
CA VAL A 325 -4.00 -8.82 10.57
C VAL A 325 -3.25 -9.91 11.36
N GLY A 326 -2.60 -9.53 12.47
CA GLY A 326 -1.89 -10.46 13.35
C GLY A 326 -2.81 -11.52 13.98
N LYS A 327 -4.08 -11.19 14.23
CA LYS A 327 -5.10 -12.15 14.70
C LYS A 327 -5.29 -13.28 13.69
N TYR A 328 -5.45 -12.95 12.42
CA TYR A 328 -5.66 -13.91 11.34
C TYR A 328 -4.42 -14.76 11.05
N VAL A 329 -3.23 -14.15 11.11
CA VAL A 329 -1.96 -14.90 11.01
C VAL A 329 -1.83 -15.91 12.15
N THR A 330 -2.19 -15.52 13.37
CA THR A 330 -2.15 -16.43 14.53
C THR A 330 -3.19 -17.54 14.40
N GLN A 331 -4.41 -17.22 13.97
CA GLN A 331 -5.44 -18.23 13.69
C GLN A 331 -5.00 -19.21 12.61
N MET A 332 -4.31 -18.76 11.57
CA MET A 332 -3.75 -19.64 10.54
C MET A 332 -2.73 -20.61 11.14
N LEU A 333 -1.80 -20.12 11.97
CA LEU A 333 -0.78 -20.96 12.62
C LEU A 333 -1.42 -22.02 13.53
N ASP A 334 -2.49 -21.65 14.24
CA ASP A 334 -3.24 -22.52 15.13
C ASP A 334 -4.21 -23.48 14.40
N GLY A 335 -4.40 -23.35 13.08
CA GLY A 335 -5.42 -24.10 12.33
C GLY A 335 -6.87 -23.71 12.68
N LYS A 336 -7.09 -22.45 13.05
CA LYS A 336 -8.37 -21.89 13.53
C LYS A 336 -8.96 -20.81 12.62
N LEU A 337 -8.40 -20.57 11.43
CA LEU A 337 -9.10 -19.79 10.41
C LEU A 337 -10.41 -20.51 10.05
N ASP A 338 -11.48 -19.76 9.84
CA ASP A 338 -12.70 -20.38 9.33
C ASP A 338 -12.49 -20.88 7.88
N GLU A 339 -13.34 -21.79 7.42
CA GLU A 339 -13.18 -22.40 6.09
C GLU A 339 -13.26 -21.38 4.95
N THR A 340 -13.99 -20.29 5.13
CA THR A 340 -14.15 -19.25 4.11
C THR A 340 -12.89 -18.41 4.02
N GLU A 341 -12.35 -17.95 5.15
CA GLU A 341 -11.08 -17.24 5.25
C GLU A 341 -9.91 -18.10 4.76
N ALA A 342 -9.83 -19.36 5.19
CA ALA A 342 -8.79 -20.29 4.78
C ALA A 342 -8.79 -20.54 3.27
N ARG A 343 -9.97 -20.69 2.64
CA ARG A 343 -10.08 -20.80 1.18
C ARG A 343 -9.74 -19.48 0.48
N ARG A 344 -10.22 -18.36 1.02
CA ARG A 344 -10.06 -17.03 0.43
C ARG A 344 -8.61 -16.58 0.42
N TRP A 345 -7.81 -16.94 1.44
CA TRP A 345 -6.41 -16.51 1.57
C TRP A 345 -5.41 -17.63 1.29
N ALA A 346 -5.87 -18.76 0.74
CA ALA A 346 -5.02 -19.88 0.35
C ALA A 346 -3.96 -19.48 -0.69
N TRP A 347 -2.90 -20.28 -0.74
CA TRP A 347 -1.88 -20.19 -1.79
C TRP A 347 -2.51 -20.35 -3.17
N ASP A 348 -3.34 -21.37 -3.31
CA ASP A 348 -4.09 -21.71 -4.52
C ASP A 348 -5.56 -21.34 -4.33
N ARG A 349 -5.84 -20.03 -4.36
CA ARG A 349 -7.18 -19.46 -4.29
C ARG A 349 -7.71 -19.09 -5.67
N LEU A 350 -9.01 -18.81 -5.75
CA LEU A 350 -9.61 -18.25 -6.95
C LEU A 350 -9.18 -16.79 -7.13
N ASP A 351 -8.88 -16.42 -8.38
CA ASP A 351 -8.55 -15.06 -8.78
C ASP A 351 -9.81 -14.28 -9.20
N ASP A 352 -10.84 -14.27 -8.36
CA ASP A 352 -12.09 -13.54 -8.57
C ASP A 352 -12.30 -12.39 -7.56
N GLY A 353 -13.14 -11.41 -7.91
CA GLY A 353 -13.60 -10.40 -6.94
C GLY A 353 -12.64 -9.25 -6.59
N GLY A 354 -11.63 -8.97 -7.42
CA GLY A 354 -10.71 -7.83 -7.23
C GLY A 354 -11.40 -6.49 -6.93
N ALA A 355 -10.96 -5.80 -5.88
CA ALA A 355 -11.63 -4.61 -5.34
C ALA A 355 -11.51 -3.36 -6.26
N CYS A 356 -10.36 -3.17 -6.90
CA CYS A 356 -10.06 -2.01 -7.71
C CYS A 356 -9.06 -2.37 -8.83
N ALA A 357 -9.56 -2.74 -10.02
CA ALA A 357 -8.71 -3.18 -11.13
C ALA A 357 -7.56 -2.22 -11.49
N MET A 358 -7.72 -0.94 -11.21
CA MET A 358 -6.72 0.12 -11.39
C MET A 358 -5.45 -0.06 -10.55
N TYR A 359 -5.52 -0.77 -9.42
CA TYR A 359 -4.35 -1.06 -8.58
C TYR A 359 -3.48 -2.18 -9.16
N LEU A 360 -4.02 -2.98 -10.09
CA LEU A 360 -3.23 -3.97 -10.80
C LEU A 360 -2.21 -3.24 -11.70
N PRO A 361 -0.93 -3.60 -11.60
CA PRO A 361 0.09 -2.93 -12.39
C PRO A 361 -0.14 -3.21 -13.88
N SER A 362 -0.20 -2.14 -14.66
CA SER A 362 -0.43 -2.18 -16.12
C SER A 362 0.78 -1.71 -16.92
N ARG A 363 1.86 -1.33 -16.24
CA ARG A 363 3.07 -0.75 -16.80
C ARG A 363 4.30 -1.31 -16.10
N ASP A 364 5.45 -1.24 -16.74
CA ASP A 364 6.73 -1.58 -16.13
C ASP A 364 7.60 -0.34 -15.90
N LEU A 365 8.53 -0.40 -14.96
CA LEU A 365 9.43 0.69 -14.58
C LEU A 365 10.22 1.21 -15.79
N LYS A 366 10.64 0.31 -16.70
CA LYS A 366 11.34 0.68 -17.93
C LYS A 366 10.51 1.55 -18.88
N ASP A 367 9.18 1.51 -18.75
CA ASP A 367 8.23 2.27 -19.58
C ASP A 367 7.88 3.62 -18.97
N ILE A 368 8.44 3.96 -17.79
CA ILE A 368 8.17 5.23 -17.13
C ILE A 368 9.05 6.33 -17.75
N ASP A 369 8.39 7.32 -18.35
CA ASP A 369 9.03 8.52 -18.89
C ASP A 369 10.04 9.12 -17.90
N GLY A 370 11.29 9.24 -18.34
CA GLY A 370 12.38 9.81 -17.55
C GLY A 370 13.12 8.83 -16.63
N TYR A 371 12.70 7.57 -16.58
CA TYR A 371 13.54 6.52 -16.02
C TYR A 371 14.67 6.19 -17.00
N THR A 372 15.89 6.58 -16.65
CA THR A 372 17.09 6.07 -17.31
C THR A 372 17.52 4.85 -16.52
N GLY A 373 17.28 3.65 -17.07
CA GLY A 373 17.76 2.40 -16.45
C GLY A 373 19.27 2.45 -16.22
N MET A 374 19.80 1.53 -15.40
CA MET A 374 21.25 1.37 -15.32
C MET A 374 21.79 1.12 -16.73
N SER A 375 22.64 2.01 -17.22
CA SER A 375 23.60 1.62 -18.25
C SER A 375 24.33 0.42 -17.69
N GLN A 376 24.15 -0.75 -18.30
CA GLN A 376 25.00 -1.90 -17.99
C GLN A 376 26.42 -1.45 -18.29
N SER A 377 27.17 -1.08 -17.24
CA SER A 377 28.61 -0.95 -17.34
C SER A 377 29.13 -2.36 -17.60
N VAL A 378 29.56 -2.55 -18.85
CA VAL A 378 30.27 -3.74 -19.34
C VAL A 378 31.45 -4.07 -18.44
#